data_AF-A0A258CI79-F1
#
_entry.id   AF-A0A258CI79-F1
#
_cell.length_a   1.000
_cell.length_b   1.000
_cell.length_c   1.000
_cell.angle_alpha   90.00
_cell.angle_beta   90.00
_cell.angle_gamma   90.00
#
_symmetry.space_group_name_H-M   'P 1'
#
loop_
_entity.id
_entity.type
_entity.pdbx_description
1 polymer ?
#
loop_
_entity_poly.entity_id
_entity_poly.type
_entity_poly.pdbx_seq_one_letter_code
_entity_poly.pdbx_strand_id
1 'polypeptide(L)'
;KDGELMVIHDPTLKRTTGRRGKVVEHDAADLVRYDARHGGPGWKQPCPIPRLSELFEKCDFEHWQLEVKSASRVRAARTVLAIRALAERYDLLERITITSGSREVLRALKRLTPEIACGLVAEYAWLDPLKVARQYDCQLLALKWTLCTPERIAKARAQGLHVSVWTVNDPALMRRLAECGVDSLITDFPGLAVETLTKR
;
A
#
# COMPACT_ATOMS: atom_id res chain seq x y z
N LYS A 1 -14.48 13.70 4.38
CA LYS A 1 -14.53 15.14 4.77
C LYS A 1 -14.57 15.21 6.30
N ASP A 2 -15.56 14.55 6.90
CA ASP A 2 -15.60 14.00 8.26
C ASP A 2 -14.29 13.43 8.85
N GLY A 3 -13.41 12.81 8.06
CA GLY A 3 -12.11 12.31 8.54
C GLY A 3 -11.95 10.81 8.65
N GLU A 4 -12.98 10.08 8.26
CA GLU A 4 -12.96 8.64 8.12
C GLU A 4 -11.92 8.17 7.09
N LEU A 5 -11.31 7.03 7.35
CA LEU A 5 -10.33 6.42 6.46
C LEU A 5 -11.05 5.57 5.42
N MET A 6 -11.05 6.07 4.18
CA MET A 6 -11.63 5.39 3.02
C MET A 6 -10.55 4.72 2.19
N VAL A 7 -10.83 3.54 1.65
CA VAL A 7 -9.88 2.79 0.83
C VAL A 7 -10.20 2.97 -0.65
N ILE A 8 -9.38 3.79 -1.32
CA ILE A 8 -9.46 4.06 -2.75
C ILE A 8 -8.09 4.52 -3.27
N HIS A 9 -7.75 4.12 -4.49
CA HIS A 9 -6.45 4.46 -5.09
C HIS A 9 -6.35 5.93 -5.51
N ASP A 10 -7.32 6.39 -6.29
CA ASP A 10 -7.27 7.73 -6.87
C ASP A 10 -7.78 8.78 -5.87
N PRO A 11 -7.24 10.00 -5.88
CA PRO A 11 -7.78 11.10 -5.09
C PRO A 11 -9.13 11.61 -5.62
N THR A 12 -9.58 11.12 -6.78
CA THR A 12 -10.82 11.52 -7.46
C THR A 12 -11.71 10.31 -7.75
N LEU A 13 -13.01 10.54 -7.87
CA LEU A 13 -14.00 9.48 -8.01
C LEU A 13 -14.15 8.95 -9.46
N LYS A 14 -13.59 9.64 -10.45
CA LYS A 14 -13.96 9.45 -11.87
C LYS A 14 -13.65 8.06 -12.40
N ARG A 15 -12.44 7.55 -12.16
CA ARG A 15 -11.97 6.31 -12.79
C ARG A 15 -12.75 5.08 -12.34
N THR A 16 -13.03 4.95 -11.03
CA THR A 16 -13.63 3.74 -10.47
C THR A 16 -15.13 3.85 -10.19
N THR A 17 -15.70 5.06 -10.16
CA THR A 17 -17.15 5.24 -9.92
C THR A 17 -17.89 5.94 -11.06
N GLY A 18 -17.17 6.53 -12.03
CA GLY A 18 -17.74 7.40 -13.05
C GLY A 18 -18.16 8.79 -12.55
N ARG A 19 -18.10 9.07 -11.24
CA ARG A 19 -18.50 10.35 -10.63
C ARG A 19 -17.38 11.38 -10.68
N ARG A 20 -17.72 12.67 -10.76
CA ARG A 20 -16.75 13.77 -10.64
C ARG A 20 -16.54 14.14 -9.17
N GLY A 21 -15.44 14.83 -8.88
CA GLY A 21 -15.12 15.34 -7.53
C GLY A 21 -13.93 14.62 -6.87
N LYS A 22 -13.38 15.26 -5.83
CA LYS A 22 -12.29 14.68 -5.02
C LYS A 22 -12.87 13.92 -3.84
N VAL A 23 -12.29 12.77 -3.52
CA VAL A 23 -12.74 11.92 -2.40
C VAL A 23 -12.84 12.71 -1.08
N VAL A 24 -11.87 13.60 -0.83
CA VAL A 24 -11.78 14.39 0.41
C VAL A 24 -12.93 15.38 0.62
N GLU A 25 -13.71 15.69 -0.42
CA GLU A 25 -14.84 16.64 -0.38
C GLU A 25 -16.15 15.96 0.07
N HIS A 26 -16.19 14.63 0.15
CA HIS A 26 -17.37 13.85 0.52
C HIS A 26 -17.27 13.26 1.93
N ASP A 27 -18.41 13.06 2.59
CA ASP A 27 -18.49 12.33 3.85
C ASP A 27 -18.52 10.82 3.58
N ALA A 28 -18.03 10.00 4.52
CA ALA A 28 -17.93 8.55 4.36
C ALA A 28 -19.29 7.90 4.13
N ALA A 29 -20.34 8.43 4.76
CA ALA A 29 -21.72 7.96 4.56
C ALA A 29 -22.19 8.06 3.10
N ASP A 30 -21.66 9.01 2.32
CA ASP A 30 -21.94 9.11 0.89
C ASP A 30 -21.06 8.15 0.08
N LEU A 31 -19.76 8.08 0.41
CA LEU A 31 -18.79 7.28 -0.33
C LEU A 31 -19.10 5.77 -0.27
N VAL A 32 -19.60 5.27 0.85
CA VAL A 32 -20.03 3.86 0.99
C VAL A 32 -21.28 3.52 0.18
N ARG A 33 -21.94 4.50 -0.44
CA ARG A 33 -23.07 4.29 -1.35
C ARG A 33 -22.65 4.32 -2.83
N TYR A 34 -21.41 4.73 -3.12
CA TYR A 34 -20.93 4.84 -4.50
C TYR A 34 -20.45 3.50 -5.01
N ASP A 35 -20.96 3.09 -6.16
CA ASP A 35 -20.51 1.89 -6.85
C ASP A 35 -19.13 2.13 -7.51
N ALA A 36 -18.10 1.49 -6.95
CA ALA A 36 -16.70 1.60 -7.32
C ALA A 36 -16.23 0.51 -8.31
N ARG A 37 -17.16 -0.14 -9.02
CA ARG A 37 -16.86 -1.19 -10.02
C ARG A 37 -16.51 -0.68 -11.41
N HIS A 38 -16.66 0.62 -11.68
CA HIS A 38 -16.43 1.15 -13.02
C HIS A 38 -14.99 0.88 -13.47
N GLY A 39 -14.83 0.36 -14.69
CA GLY A 39 -13.52 -0.06 -15.21
C GLY A 39 -12.98 -1.39 -14.64
N GLY A 40 -13.73 -2.07 -13.77
CA GLY A 40 -13.41 -3.40 -13.26
C GLY A 40 -13.93 -4.53 -14.16
N PRO A 41 -13.78 -5.80 -13.74
CA PRO A 41 -14.06 -6.99 -14.56
C PRO A 41 -15.56 -7.32 -14.74
N GLY A 42 -16.45 -6.32 -14.59
CA GLY A 42 -17.89 -6.48 -14.81
C GLY A 42 -18.62 -7.28 -13.72
N TRP A 43 -18.23 -7.14 -12.45
CA TRP A 43 -18.95 -7.75 -11.32
C TRP A 43 -20.44 -7.40 -11.36
N LYS A 44 -21.32 -8.30 -10.90
CA LYS A 44 -22.78 -8.11 -10.95
C LYS A 44 -23.36 -7.30 -9.80
N GLN A 45 -22.81 -7.44 -8.60
CA GLN A 45 -23.28 -6.72 -7.40
C GLN A 45 -22.50 -5.43 -7.15
N PRO A 46 -23.13 -4.31 -6.75
CA PRO A 46 -22.46 -3.07 -6.38
C PRO A 46 -21.29 -3.30 -5.42
N CYS A 47 -20.15 -2.65 -5.67
CA CYS A 47 -19.00 -2.68 -4.76
C CYS A 47 -18.77 -1.26 -4.22
N PRO A 48 -19.07 -0.99 -2.94
CA PRO A 48 -18.91 0.35 -2.37
C PRO A 48 -17.43 0.72 -2.20
N ILE A 49 -17.12 2.01 -2.05
CA ILE A 49 -15.82 2.45 -1.51
C ILE A 49 -15.81 2.14 -0.01
N PRO A 50 -15.01 1.18 0.48
CA PRO A 50 -15.13 0.73 1.86
C PRO A 50 -14.39 1.66 2.82
N ARG A 51 -14.86 1.70 4.07
CA ARG A 51 -14.06 2.21 5.18
C ARG A 51 -12.96 1.20 5.51
N LEU A 52 -11.81 1.68 5.99
CA LEU A 52 -10.74 0.78 6.43
C LEU A 52 -11.19 -0.11 7.60
N SER A 53 -11.97 0.44 8.54
CA SER A 53 -12.54 -0.33 9.66
C SER A 53 -13.41 -1.50 9.20
N GLU A 54 -14.24 -1.29 8.17
CA GLU A 54 -15.08 -2.36 7.60
C GLU A 54 -14.24 -3.49 6.99
N LEU A 55 -13.04 -3.19 6.48
CA LEU A 55 -12.12 -4.22 6.00
C LEU A 55 -11.50 -5.00 7.17
N PHE A 56 -11.09 -4.33 8.24
CA PHE A 56 -10.56 -4.99 9.44
C PHE A 56 -11.59 -5.92 10.09
N GLU A 57 -12.89 -5.60 10.03
CA GLU A 57 -13.97 -6.44 10.56
C GLU A 57 -14.27 -7.67 9.68
N LYS A 58 -14.15 -7.53 8.37
CA LYS A 58 -14.64 -8.52 7.39
C LYS A 58 -13.55 -9.40 6.79
N CYS A 59 -12.29 -8.99 6.91
CA CYS A 59 -11.17 -9.70 6.31
C CYS A 59 -10.17 -10.08 7.39
N ASP A 60 -9.84 -11.37 7.46
CA ASP A 60 -8.76 -11.87 8.30
C ASP A 60 -7.52 -12.10 7.43
N PHE A 61 -6.72 -11.05 7.26
CA PHE A 61 -5.43 -11.13 6.57
C PHE A 61 -4.31 -11.23 7.59
N GLU A 62 -3.39 -12.17 7.40
CA GLU A 62 -2.19 -12.32 8.23
C GLU A 62 -1.47 -10.98 8.45
N HIS A 63 -1.35 -10.17 7.39
CA HIS A 63 -0.72 -8.85 7.43
C HIS A 63 -1.40 -7.84 6.51
N TRP A 64 -1.36 -6.56 6.88
CA TRP A 64 -1.93 -5.43 6.16
C TRP A 64 -0.84 -4.48 5.69
N GLN A 65 -0.72 -4.32 4.36
CA GLN A 65 0.12 -3.28 3.77
C GLN A 65 -0.75 -2.10 3.32
N LEU A 66 -0.70 -0.98 4.03
CA LEU A 66 -1.54 0.19 3.80
C LEU A 66 -0.76 1.33 3.12
N GLU A 67 -1.00 1.57 1.84
CA GLU A 67 -0.35 2.69 1.13
C GLU A 67 -1.06 4.02 1.40
N VAL A 68 -0.34 5.00 1.94
CA VAL A 68 -0.85 6.37 2.15
C VAL A 68 -0.30 7.31 1.08
N LYS A 69 -1.20 7.82 0.22
CA LYS A 69 -0.87 8.73 -0.89
C LYS A 69 -1.16 10.20 -0.53
N SER A 70 -0.43 10.76 0.44
CA SER A 70 -0.59 12.17 0.84
C SER A 70 0.68 13.00 0.65
N ALA A 71 0.57 14.12 -0.09
CA ALA A 71 1.65 15.09 -0.25
C ALA A 71 1.63 16.24 0.80
N SER A 72 0.58 16.35 1.62
CA SER A 72 0.46 17.42 2.61
C SER A 72 0.91 16.95 3.99
N ARG A 73 1.76 17.73 4.66
CA ARG A 73 2.24 17.46 6.03
C ARG A 73 1.10 17.29 7.04
N VAL A 74 0.09 18.16 6.99
CA VAL A 74 -1.07 18.10 7.89
C VAL A 74 -1.90 16.84 7.63
N ARG A 75 -2.19 16.53 6.36
CA ARG A 75 -2.93 15.32 6.01
C ARG A 75 -2.16 14.06 6.34
N ALA A 76 -0.86 14.03 6.08
CA ALA A 76 0.01 12.90 6.43
C ALA A 76 -0.06 12.60 7.93
N ALA A 77 0.11 13.62 8.78
CA ALA A 77 -0.02 13.46 10.24
C ALA A 77 -1.40 12.96 10.66
N ARG A 78 -2.48 13.55 10.13
CA ARG A 78 -3.86 13.13 10.44
C ARG A 78 -4.10 11.66 10.03
N THR A 79 -3.67 11.27 8.84
CA THR A 79 -3.90 9.92 8.32
C THR A 79 -3.14 8.86 9.12
N VAL A 80 -1.85 9.07 9.42
CA VAL A 80 -1.07 8.06 10.18
C VAL A 80 -1.58 7.90 11.61
N LEU A 81 -1.98 8.99 12.27
CA LEU A 81 -2.58 8.94 13.61
C LEU A 81 -3.94 8.24 13.60
N ALA A 82 -4.76 8.46 12.56
CA ALA A 82 -6.02 7.77 12.40
C ALA A 82 -5.83 6.26 12.14
N ILE A 83 -4.83 5.88 11.33
CA ILE A 83 -4.50 4.46 11.12
C ILE A 83 -4.04 3.83 12.44
N ARG A 84 -3.19 4.51 13.21
CA ARG A 84 -2.79 4.01 14.54
C ARG A 84 -3.98 3.77 15.46
N ALA A 85 -4.89 4.73 15.56
CA ALA A 85 -6.07 4.59 16.42
C ALA A 85 -6.96 3.42 16.00
N LEU A 86 -7.06 3.12 14.70
CA LEU A 86 -7.74 1.91 14.22
C LEU A 86 -6.92 0.65 14.53
N ALA A 87 -5.61 0.66 14.30
CA ALA A 87 -4.74 -0.47 14.59
C ALA A 87 -4.81 -0.88 16.07
N GLU A 88 -4.81 0.08 17.00
CA GLU A 88 -5.01 -0.17 18.44
C GLU A 88 -6.39 -0.77 18.73
N ARG A 89 -7.45 -0.21 18.13
CA ARG A 89 -8.83 -0.65 18.35
C ARG A 89 -9.06 -2.10 17.92
N TYR A 90 -8.43 -2.52 16.82
CA TYR A 90 -8.60 -3.85 16.24
C TYR A 90 -7.47 -4.82 16.60
N ASP A 91 -6.54 -4.42 17.47
CA ASP A 91 -5.37 -5.22 17.87
C ASP A 91 -4.49 -5.68 16.67
N LEU A 92 -4.22 -4.73 15.75
CA LEU A 92 -3.50 -4.96 14.50
C LEU A 92 -2.16 -4.22 14.40
N LEU A 93 -1.66 -3.61 15.48
CA LEU A 93 -0.44 -2.80 15.45
C LEU A 93 0.77 -3.55 14.85
N GLU A 94 0.97 -4.81 15.24
CA GLU A 94 2.07 -5.65 14.76
C GLU A 94 1.82 -6.23 13.36
N ARG A 95 0.56 -6.21 12.90
CA ARG A 95 0.11 -6.76 11.60
C ARG A 95 -0.08 -5.68 10.53
N ILE A 96 0.35 -4.45 10.78
CA ILE A 96 0.23 -3.33 9.84
C ILE A 96 1.60 -2.80 9.45
N THR A 97 1.83 -2.66 8.15
CA THR A 97 2.90 -1.83 7.58
C THR A 97 2.28 -0.71 6.78
N ILE A 98 2.61 0.54 7.13
CA ILE A 98 2.19 1.70 6.34
C ILE A 98 3.29 1.99 5.31
N THR A 99 2.92 2.01 4.03
CA THR A 99 3.83 2.31 2.93
C THR A 99 3.53 3.66 2.29
N SER A 100 4.55 4.34 1.75
CA SER A 100 4.34 5.56 0.99
C SER A 100 5.53 5.92 0.09
N GLY A 101 5.26 6.56 -1.03
CA GLY A 101 6.27 7.31 -1.80
C GLY A 101 6.46 8.75 -1.32
N SER A 102 5.64 9.22 -0.37
CA SER A 102 5.68 10.59 0.15
C SER A 102 6.58 10.72 1.37
N ARG A 103 7.59 11.60 1.26
CA ARG A 103 8.46 11.97 2.39
C ARG A 103 7.71 12.58 3.57
N GLU A 104 6.60 13.28 3.32
CA GLU A 104 5.80 13.83 4.42
C GLU A 104 5.12 12.74 5.24
N VAL A 105 4.69 11.65 4.59
CA VAL A 105 4.13 10.47 5.27
C VAL A 105 5.21 9.72 6.03
N LEU A 106 6.33 9.40 5.39
CA LEU A 106 7.45 8.69 6.05
C LEU A 106 7.96 9.46 7.28
N ARG A 107 8.05 10.79 7.17
CA ARG A 107 8.42 11.64 8.31
C ARG A 107 7.35 11.69 9.39
N ALA A 108 6.07 11.58 9.04
CA ALA A 108 4.99 11.50 10.01
C ALA A 108 5.01 10.16 10.75
N LEU A 109 5.19 9.05 10.05
CA LEU A 109 5.32 7.71 10.65
C LEU A 109 6.45 7.67 11.69
N LYS A 110 7.68 8.03 11.27
CA LYS A 110 8.85 8.05 12.14
C LYS A 110 8.69 8.92 13.40
N ARG A 111 7.91 10.01 13.33
CA ARG A 111 7.75 10.94 14.48
C ARG A 111 6.53 10.66 15.35
N LEU A 112 5.43 10.21 14.77
CA LEU A 112 4.11 10.21 15.42
C LEU A 112 3.62 8.81 15.74
N THR A 113 4.10 7.79 15.02
CA THR A 113 3.69 6.40 15.17
C THR A 113 4.89 5.46 14.96
N PRO A 114 6.03 5.65 15.68
CA PRO A 114 7.24 4.82 15.50
C PRO A 114 7.03 3.32 15.78
N GLU A 115 5.96 2.95 16.48
CA GLU A 115 5.52 1.59 16.76
C GLU A 115 4.94 0.85 15.54
N ILE A 116 4.49 1.57 14.51
CA ILE A 116 3.95 0.97 13.29
C ILE A 116 5.06 0.79 12.26
N ALA A 117 5.12 -0.40 11.65
CA ALA A 117 6.10 -0.67 10.61
C ALA A 117 5.96 0.28 9.40
N CYS A 118 7.09 0.76 8.90
CA CYS A 118 7.17 1.78 7.86
C CYS A 118 7.80 1.20 6.58
N GLY A 119 7.22 1.49 5.41
CA GLY A 119 7.76 1.08 4.13
C GLY A 119 7.87 2.21 3.10
N LEU A 120 8.97 2.23 2.34
CA LEU A 120 9.14 3.14 1.21
C LEU A 120 8.58 2.53 -0.08
N VAL A 121 7.71 3.25 -0.79
CA VAL A 121 7.35 2.92 -2.19
C VAL A 121 8.24 3.72 -3.13
N ALA A 122 9.00 3.04 -3.98
CA ALA A 122 9.92 3.65 -4.93
C ALA A 122 9.54 3.32 -6.37
N GLU A 123 9.12 4.35 -7.11
CA GLU A 123 8.70 4.25 -8.51
C GLU A 123 9.79 4.68 -9.50
N TYR A 124 10.65 5.62 -9.10
CA TYR A 124 11.61 6.29 -9.98
C TYR A 124 13.05 6.11 -9.50
N ALA A 125 13.98 6.02 -10.45
CA ALA A 125 15.41 5.77 -10.19
C ALA A 125 16.23 7.02 -9.81
N TRP A 126 15.62 8.21 -9.83
CA TRP A 126 16.31 9.50 -9.62
C TRP A 126 16.88 9.73 -8.21
N LEU A 127 16.44 8.96 -7.22
CA LEU A 127 16.92 9.00 -5.85
C LEU A 127 17.33 7.58 -5.47
N ASP A 128 18.40 7.44 -4.69
CA ASP A 128 18.78 6.16 -4.13
C ASP A 128 17.71 5.73 -3.10
N PRO A 129 16.87 4.73 -3.41
CA PRO A 129 15.78 4.33 -2.53
C PRO A 129 16.31 3.73 -1.22
N LEU A 130 17.51 3.14 -1.22
CA LEU A 130 18.12 2.55 -0.02
C LEU A 130 18.50 3.64 0.99
N LYS A 131 19.08 4.74 0.50
CA LYS A 131 19.40 5.89 1.35
C LYS A 131 18.14 6.51 1.96
N VAL A 132 17.06 6.60 1.19
CA VAL A 132 15.78 7.13 1.68
C VAL A 132 15.15 6.19 2.70
N ALA A 133 15.09 4.89 2.42
CA ALA A 133 14.56 3.89 3.35
C ALA A 133 15.29 3.95 4.71
N ARG A 134 16.62 3.99 4.68
CA ARG A 134 17.43 4.15 5.90
C ARG A 134 17.16 5.47 6.64
N GLN A 135 17.01 6.58 5.92
CA GLN A 135 16.76 7.89 6.55
C GLN A 135 15.47 7.91 7.39
N TYR A 136 14.45 7.17 6.96
CA TYR A 136 13.14 7.12 7.59
C TYR A 136 12.88 5.84 8.39
N ASP A 137 13.93 5.06 8.68
CA ASP A 137 13.87 3.80 9.42
C ASP A 137 12.83 2.82 8.86
N CYS A 138 12.69 2.76 7.54
CA CYS A 138 11.78 1.81 6.91
C CYS A 138 12.26 0.37 7.15
N GLN A 139 11.33 -0.56 7.41
CA GLN A 139 11.61 -2.00 7.38
C GLN A 139 11.25 -2.63 6.02
N LEU A 140 10.47 -1.95 5.18
CA LEU A 140 10.06 -2.45 3.87
C LEU A 140 10.44 -1.49 2.75
N LEU A 141 10.86 -2.05 1.62
CA LEU A 141 11.08 -1.33 0.37
C LEU A 141 10.26 -1.95 -0.77
N ALA A 142 9.22 -1.24 -1.21
CA ALA A 142 8.38 -1.59 -2.33
C ALA A 142 8.93 -0.96 -3.63
N LEU A 143 9.69 -1.74 -4.41
CA LEU A 143 10.27 -1.30 -5.68
C LEU A 143 9.30 -1.51 -6.85
N LYS A 144 9.22 -0.55 -7.76
CA LYS A 144 8.72 -0.84 -9.10
C LYS A 144 9.61 -1.90 -9.74
N TRP A 145 9.04 -2.92 -10.39
CA TRP A 145 9.80 -4.06 -10.92
C TRP A 145 10.93 -3.67 -11.88
N THR A 146 10.76 -2.58 -12.64
CA THR A 146 11.80 -2.04 -13.54
C THR A 146 13.04 -1.53 -12.81
N LEU A 147 12.95 -1.30 -11.50
CA LEU A 147 14.06 -0.93 -10.63
C LEU A 147 14.71 -2.16 -9.98
N CYS A 148 14.31 -3.38 -10.28
CA CYS A 148 14.91 -4.55 -9.64
C CYS A 148 16.18 -4.97 -10.38
N THR A 149 17.31 -4.96 -9.68
CA THR A 149 18.55 -5.65 -10.09
C THR A 149 19.02 -6.53 -8.94
N PRO A 150 19.71 -7.65 -9.21
CA PRO A 150 20.25 -8.52 -8.16
C PRO A 150 21.09 -7.75 -7.13
N GLU A 151 21.91 -6.80 -7.58
CA GLU A 151 22.76 -5.99 -6.70
C GLU A 151 21.95 -5.07 -5.81
N ARG A 152 20.87 -4.47 -6.33
CA ARG A 152 20.00 -3.59 -5.53
C ARG A 152 19.22 -4.38 -4.49
N ILE A 153 18.71 -5.55 -4.86
CA ILE A 153 17.99 -6.45 -3.95
C ILE A 153 18.93 -6.92 -2.83
N ALA A 154 20.13 -7.39 -3.19
CA ALA A 154 21.13 -7.81 -2.21
C ALA A 154 21.50 -6.68 -1.24
N LYS A 155 21.71 -5.46 -1.75
CA LYS A 155 22.00 -4.29 -0.91
C LYS A 155 20.83 -3.87 0.00
N ALA A 156 19.59 -4.04 -0.45
CA ALA A 156 18.41 -3.76 0.37
C ALA A 156 18.29 -4.76 1.51
N ARG A 157 18.42 -6.06 1.20
CA ARG A 157 18.39 -7.14 2.20
C ARG A 157 19.52 -7.04 3.21
N ALA A 158 20.72 -6.67 2.78
CA ALA A 158 21.85 -6.40 3.67
C ALA A 158 21.60 -5.24 4.66
N GLN A 159 20.60 -4.39 4.39
CA GLN A 159 20.15 -3.33 5.32
C GLN A 159 18.99 -3.78 6.22
N GLY A 160 18.60 -5.05 6.18
CA GLY A 160 17.46 -5.58 6.92
C GLY A 160 16.10 -5.19 6.34
N LEU A 161 16.06 -4.71 5.09
CA LEU A 161 14.79 -4.36 4.42
C LEU A 161 14.12 -5.61 3.84
N HIS A 162 12.82 -5.75 4.08
CA HIS A 162 11.93 -6.60 3.30
C HIS A 162 11.72 -5.98 1.92
N VAL A 163 12.12 -6.69 0.86
CA VAL A 163 12.03 -6.21 -0.52
C VAL A 163 10.76 -6.73 -1.17
N SER A 164 9.79 -5.83 -1.36
CA SER A 164 8.54 -6.10 -2.08
C SER A 164 8.61 -5.48 -3.48
N VAL A 165 7.97 -6.10 -4.48
CA VAL A 165 8.01 -5.60 -5.87
C VAL A 165 6.62 -5.44 -6.47
N TRP A 166 6.38 -4.33 -7.15
CA TRP A 166 5.08 -3.99 -7.74
C TRP A 166 5.18 -3.42 -9.17
N THR A 167 4.11 -3.41 -9.95
CA THR A 167 3.03 -4.42 -9.93
C THR A 167 3.44 -5.54 -10.87
N VAL A 168 3.40 -6.79 -10.42
CA VAL A 168 3.91 -7.94 -11.16
C VAL A 168 2.76 -8.87 -11.51
N ASN A 169 2.34 -8.83 -12.77
CA ASN A 169 1.19 -9.61 -13.26
C ASN A 169 1.58 -10.73 -14.22
N ASP A 170 2.82 -10.72 -14.72
CA ASP A 170 3.33 -11.73 -15.66
C ASP A 170 4.03 -12.88 -14.92
N PRO A 171 3.63 -14.16 -15.15
CA PRO A 171 4.23 -15.32 -14.48
C PRO A 171 5.74 -15.48 -14.70
N ALA A 172 6.25 -15.16 -15.89
CA ALA A 172 7.69 -15.27 -16.15
C ALA A 172 8.46 -14.22 -15.32
N LEU A 173 7.92 -13.00 -15.23
CA LEU A 173 8.47 -11.95 -14.36
C LEU A 173 8.37 -12.32 -12.88
N MET A 174 7.27 -12.94 -12.43
CA MET A 174 7.14 -13.44 -11.05
C MET A 174 8.28 -14.40 -10.68
N ARG A 175 8.53 -15.42 -11.52
CA ARG A 175 9.62 -16.39 -11.29
C ARG A 175 10.98 -15.71 -11.29
N ARG A 176 11.26 -14.87 -12.28
CA ARG A 176 12.54 -14.15 -12.39
C ARG A 176 12.82 -13.28 -11.16
N LEU A 177 11.82 -12.55 -10.65
CA LEU A 177 12.00 -11.70 -9.48
C LEU A 177 12.18 -12.53 -8.20
N ALA A 178 11.45 -13.64 -8.06
CA ALA A 178 11.64 -14.58 -6.97
C ALA A 178 13.06 -15.18 -6.97
N GLU A 179 13.59 -15.55 -8.14
CA GLU A 179 14.98 -16.01 -8.31
C GLU A 179 16.01 -14.92 -7.98
N CYS A 180 15.68 -13.65 -8.24
CA CYS A 180 16.51 -12.51 -7.83
C CYS A 180 16.48 -12.26 -6.30
N GLY A 181 15.68 -13.02 -5.55
CA GLY A 181 15.65 -12.99 -4.09
C GLY A 181 14.79 -11.87 -3.50
N VAL A 182 13.73 -11.44 -4.19
CA VAL A 182 12.71 -10.56 -3.57
C VAL A 182 11.92 -11.34 -2.51
N ASP A 183 11.48 -10.65 -1.46
CA ASP A 183 10.78 -11.28 -0.34
C ASP A 183 9.27 -11.37 -0.58
N SER A 184 8.69 -10.45 -1.34
CA SER A 184 7.27 -10.49 -1.73
C SER A 184 6.96 -9.80 -3.06
N LEU A 185 5.76 -10.07 -3.60
CA LEU A 185 5.24 -9.47 -4.82
C LEU A 185 3.88 -8.82 -4.56
N ILE A 186 3.62 -7.70 -5.21
CA ILE A 186 2.32 -7.04 -5.28
C ILE A 186 1.77 -7.27 -6.70
N THR A 187 0.61 -7.89 -6.78
CA THR A 187 0.00 -8.36 -8.04
C THR A 187 -1.51 -8.15 -8.03
N ASP A 188 -2.07 -7.98 -9.22
CA ASP A 188 -3.52 -8.00 -9.43
C ASP A 188 -4.08 -9.44 -9.47
N PHE A 189 -3.21 -10.45 -9.59
CA PHE A 189 -3.57 -11.86 -9.77
C PHE A 189 -2.96 -12.77 -8.69
N PRO A 190 -3.38 -12.65 -7.41
CA PRO A 190 -2.78 -13.41 -6.31
C PRO A 190 -2.90 -14.93 -6.48
N GLY A 191 -4.03 -15.44 -7.02
CA GLY A 191 -4.19 -16.87 -7.29
C GLY A 191 -3.18 -17.41 -8.31
N LEU A 192 -2.96 -16.68 -9.40
CA LEU A 192 -1.95 -17.01 -10.41
C LEU A 192 -0.54 -16.94 -9.83
N ALA A 193 -0.27 -15.96 -8.96
CA ALA A 193 1.03 -15.82 -8.31
C ALA A 193 1.34 -17.01 -7.39
N VAL A 194 0.37 -17.44 -6.57
CA VAL A 194 0.50 -18.63 -5.73
C VAL A 194 0.81 -19.84 -6.61
N GLU A 195 -0.01 -20.12 -7.63
CA GLU A 195 0.20 -21.25 -8.54
C GLU A 195 1.59 -21.21 -9.22
N THR A 196 2.01 -20.03 -9.66
CA THR A 196 3.29 -19.84 -10.39
C THR A 196 4.50 -20.07 -9.50
N LEU A 197 4.43 -19.70 -8.23
CA LEU A 197 5.57 -19.71 -7.30
C LEU A 197 5.66 -20.98 -6.46
N THR A 198 4.55 -21.70 -6.28
CA THR A 198 4.51 -22.98 -5.53
C THR A 198 4.80 -24.19 -6.42
N LYS A 199 4.53 -24.10 -7.73
CA LYS A 199 4.91 -25.14 -8.70
C LYS A 199 6.42 -25.06 -8.97
N ARG A 200 7.20 -25.73 -8.14
CA ARG A 200 8.60 -26.09 -8.41
C ARG A 200 8.68 -27.50 -8.98
#